data_AF-A0A078MDD6-F1
#
_entry.id   AF-A0A078MDD6-F1
#
_cell.length_a   1.000
_cell.length_b   1.000
_cell.length_c   1.000
_cell.angle_alpha   90.00
_cell.angle_beta   90.00
_cell.angle_gamma   90.00
#
_symmetry.space_group_name_H-M   'P 1'
#
loop_
_entity.id
_entity.type
_entity.pdbx_description
1 polymer ?
#
loop_
_entity_poly.entity_id
_entity_poly.type
_entity_poly.pdbx_seq_one_letter_code
_entity_poly.pdbx_strand_id
1 'polypeptide(L)' 'MLETTLTQLERLVTELLEQNRTQGEHLKRLEQELQQVKDENDSLQLAAMEQEEQMNSTLGRLQAILQRSGVSAES' A
#
# COMPACT_ATOMS: atom_id res chain seq x y z
N MET A 1 -19.68 16.34 -48.98
CA MET A 1 -20.26 16.65 -47.65
C MET A 1 -20.50 15.40 -46.82
N LEU A 2 -21.21 14.38 -47.32
CA LEU A 2 -21.43 13.14 -46.55
C LEU A 2 -20.14 12.33 -46.35
N GLU A 3 -19.34 12.13 -47.41
CA GLU A 3 -18.03 11.44 -47.31
C GLU A 3 -17.09 12.12 -46.33
N THR A 4 -17.00 13.45 -46.37
CA THR A 4 -16.17 14.23 -45.44
C THR A 4 -16.59 14.06 -43.98
N THR A 5 -17.89 13.91 -43.71
CA THR A 5 -18.40 13.65 -42.35
C THR A 5 -18.12 12.22 -41.91
N LEU A 6 -18.20 11.25 -42.83
CA LEU A 6 -17.90 9.85 -42.55
C LEU A 6 -16.42 9.67 -42.16
N THR A 7 -15.50 10.25 -42.94
CA THR A 7 -14.06 10.20 -42.66
C THR A 7 -13.70 10.85 -41.31
N GLN A 8 -14.38 11.94 -40.93
CA GLN A 8 -14.18 12.57 -39.62
C GLN A 8 -14.64 11.67 -38.46
N LEU A 9 -15.77 10.97 -38.63
CA LEU A 9 -16.27 10.00 -37.66
C LEU A 9 -15.32 8.80 -37.51
N GLU A 10 -14.83 8.24 -38.61
CA GLU A 10 -13.87 7.13 -38.58
C GLU A 10 -12.58 7.51 -37.85
N ARG A 11 -12.08 8.72 -38.09
CA ARG A 11 -10.92 9.25 -37.38
C ARG A 11 -11.20 9.39 -35.87
N LEU A 12 -12.33 9.98 -35.50
CA LEU A 12 -12.70 10.15 -34.09
C LEU A 12 -12.87 8.80 -33.39
N VAL A 13 -13.50 7.83 -34.03
CA VAL A 13 -13.65 6.47 -33.49
C VAL A 13 -12.27 5.82 -33.27
N THR A 14 -11.36 5.98 -34.23
CA THR A 14 -9.98 5.47 -34.10
C THR A 14 -9.26 6.11 -32.92
N GLU A 15 -9.35 7.44 -32.79
CA GLU A 15 -8.75 8.19 -31.68
C GLU A 15 -9.35 7.76 -30.33
N LEU A 16 -10.68 7.56 -30.25
CA LEU A 16 -11.35 7.10 -29.04
C LEU A 16 -10.96 5.66 -28.65
N LEU A 17 -10.80 4.77 -29.63
CA LEU A 17 -10.34 3.40 -29.39
C LEU A 17 -8.90 3.37 -28.86
N GLU A 18 -8.03 4.20 -29.41
CA GLU A 18 -6.64 4.34 -28.96
C GLU A 18 -6.57 4.93 -27.54
N GLN A 19 -7.37 5.95 -27.26
CA GLN A 19 -7.49 6.52 -25.91
C GLN A 19 -8.01 5.51 -24.90
N ASN A 20 -9.07 4.77 -25.25
CA ASN A 20 -9.65 3.78 -24.37
C ASN A 20 -8.65 2.65 -24.05
N ARG A 21 -7.91 2.19 -25.06
CA ARG A 21 -6.82 1.22 -24.86
C ARG A 21 -5.76 1.75 -23.91
N THR A 22 -5.29 2.97 -24.15
CA THR A 22 -4.27 3.63 -23.31
C THR A 22 -4.75 3.78 -21.87
N GLN A 23 -5.99 4.22 -21.66
CA GLN A 23 -6.61 4.30 -20.34
C GLN A 23 -6.71 2.93 -19.67
N GLY A 24 -7.08 1.89 -20.41
CA GLY A 24 -7.13 0.52 -19.90
C GLY A 24 -5.77 -0.01 -19.47
N GLU A 25 -4.70 0.31 -20.22
CA GLU A 25 -3.32 -0.02 -19.85
C GLU A 25 -2.88 0.74 -18.59
N HIS A 26 -3.24 2.02 -18.45
CA HIS A 26 -2.95 2.79 -17.24
C HIS A 26 -3.69 2.28 -16.01
N LEU A 27 -4.97 1.93 -16.13
CA LEU A 27 -5.75 1.36 -15.04
C LEU A 27 -5.11 0.06 -14.54
N LYS A 28 -4.72 -0.84 -15.44
CA LYS A 28 -4.04 -2.09 -15.06
C LYS A 28 -2.72 -1.83 -14.32
N ARG A 29 -1.94 -0.83 -14.73
CA ARG A 29 -0.70 -0.46 -14.03
C ARG A 29 -0.99 0.10 -12.63
N LEU A 30 -1.96 1.00 -12.52
CA LEU A 30 -2.36 1.56 -11.22
C LEU A 30 -2.91 0.49 -10.27
N GLU A 31 -3.67 -0.47 -10.78
CA GLU A 31 -4.15 -1.61 -9.98
C GLU A 31 -3.00 -2.47 -9.45
N GLN A 32 -1.96 -2.69 -10.28
CA GLN A 32 -0.75 -3.42 -9.87
C GLN A 32 0.05 -2.65 -8.81
N GLU A 33 0.28 -1.36 -9.03
CA GLU A 33 0.96 -0.49 -8.06
C GLU A 33 0.20 -0.43 -6.73
N LEU A 34 -1.13 -0.31 -6.79
CA LEU A 34 -1.98 -0.32 -5.60
C LEU A 34 -1.88 -1.63 -4.83
N GLN A 35 -1.87 -2.77 -5.52
CA GLN A 35 -1.71 -4.06 -4.87
C GLN A 35 -0.34 -4.19 -4.21
N GLN A 36 0.72 -3.78 -4.91
CA GLN A 36 2.08 -3.80 -4.36
C GLN A 36 2.19 -2.97 -3.07
N VAL A 37 1.68 -1.73 -3.09
CA VAL A 37 1.74 -0.85 -1.91
C VAL A 37 0.92 -1.40 -0.75
N LYS A 38 -0.20 -2.09 -1.01
CA LYS A 38 -0.96 -2.78 0.03
C LYS A 38 -0.16 -3.93 0.65
N ASP A 39 0.46 -4.76 -0.17
CA ASP A 39 1.26 -5.89 0.31
C ASP A 39 2.49 -5.40 1.13
N GLU A 40 3.12 -4.31 0.68
CA GLU A 40 4.19 -3.63 1.43
C GLU A 40 3.68 -3.06 2.75
N ASN A 41 2.49 -2.47 2.78
CA ASN A 41 1.89 -1.94 4.00
C ASN A 41 1.58 -3.05 5.01
N ASP A 42 0.96 -4.14 4.57
CA ASP A 42 0.66 -5.30 5.41
C ASP A 42 1.94 -5.90 6.00
N SER A 43 3.01 -5.98 5.20
CA SER A 43 4.33 -6.44 5.66
C SER A 43 4.93 -5.53 6.73
N LEU A 44 4.83 -4.20 6.55
CA LEU A 44 5.30 -3.22 7.53
C LEU A 44 4.49 -3.27 8.82
N GLN A 45 3.17 -3.44 8.73
CA GLN A 45 2.31 -3.58 9.91
C GLN A 45 2.66 -4.83 10.70
N LEU A 46 2.86 -5.97 10.03
CA LEU A 46 3.28 -7.20 10.70
C LEU A 46 4.63 -7.02 11.42
N ALA A 47 5.62 -6.41 10.75
CA ALA A 47 6.93 -6.14 11.36
C ALA A 47 6.82 -5.20 12.58
N ALA A 48 5.94 -4.20 12.53
CA ALA A 48 5.69 -3.31 13.66
C ALA A 48 5.08 -4.05 14.86
N MET A 49 4.12 -4.96 14.62
CA MET A 49 3.53 -5.79 15.68
C MET A 49 4.56 -6.71 16.34
N GLU A 50 5.42 -7.36 15.54
CA GLU A 50 6.51 -8.20 16.05
C GLU A 50 7.50 -7.39 16.91
N GLN A 51 7.82 -6.17 16.49
CA GLN A 51 8.68 -5.27 17.26
C GLN A 51 8.03 -4.87 18.59
N GLU A 52 6.73 -4.54 18.59
CA GLU A 52 5.99 -4.20 19.79
C GLU A 52 5.99 -5.36 20.80
N GLU A 53 5.76 -6.59 20.34
CA GLU A 53 5.80 -7.78 21.18
C GLU A 53 7.18 -7.99 21.81
N GLN A 54 8.25 -7.83 21.03
CA GLN A 54 9.63 -7.91 21.53
C GLN A 54 9.92 -6.83 22.59
N MET A 55 9.44 -5.61 22.37
CA MET A 55 9.61 -4.50 23.30
C MET A 55 8.84 -4.78 24.60
N ASN A 56 7.60 -5.22 24.53
CA ASN A 56 6.77 -5.56 25.70
C ASN A 56 7.39 -6.71 26.51
N SER A 57 7.90 -7.74 25.85
CA SER A 57 8.66 -8.83 26.48
C SER A 57 9.90 -8.32 27.21
N THR A 58 10.63 -7.39 26.58
CA THR A 58 11.83 -6.77 27.16
C THR A 58 11.50 -5.89 28.35
N LEU A 59 10.44 -5.08 28.28
CA LEU A 59 9.94 -4.29 29.39
C LEU A 59 9.54 -5.18 30.58
N GLY A 60 8.82 -6.28 30.33
CA GLY A 60 8.47 -7.25 31.37
C GLY A 60 9.71 -7.87 32.03
N ARG A 61 10.73 -8.22 31.25
CA ARG A 61 12.02 -8.71 31.78
C ARG A 61 12.71 -7.65 32.65
N LEU A 62 12.75 -6.39 32.21
CA LEU A 62 13.34 -5.29 32.96
C LEU A 62 12.59 -5.03 34.27
N GLN A 63 11.26 -5.01 34.25
CA GLN A 63 10.43 -4.88 35.46
C GLN A 63 10.70 -6.02 36.45
N ALA A 64 10.80 -7.26 35.96
CA ALA A 64 11.12 -8.40 36.81
C ALA A 64 12.54 -8.33 37.39
N ILE A 65 13.51 -7.78 36.65
CA ILE A 65 14.87 -7.51 37.17
C ILE A 65 14.82 -6.45 38.25
N LEU A 66 14.13 -5.33 38.03
CA LEU A 66 13.98 -4.23 39.01
C LEU A 66 13.34 -4.71 40.32
N GLN A 67 12.29 -5.53 40.21
CA GLN A 67 11.64 -6.15 41.37
C GLN A 67 12.60 -7.09 42.14
N ARG A 68 13.42 -7.88 41.43
CA ARG A 68 14.40 -8.79 42.06
C ARG A 68 15.61 -8.06 42.65
N SER A 69 16.02 -6.93 42.09
CA SER A 69 17.15 -6.14 42.60
C SER A 69 16.80 -5.34 43.86
N GLY A 70 15.58 -5.47 44.38
CA GLY A 70 15.18 -4.82 45.63
C GLY A 70 15.03 -3.31 45.51
N VAL A 71 14.98 -2.75 44.29
CA VAL A 71 14.51 -1.37 44.06
C VAL A 71 12.98 -1.40 44.15
N SER A 72 12.48 -1.81 45.32
CA SER A 72 11.15 -1.40 45.74
C SER A 72 11.22 0.10 45.91
N ALA A 73 10.25 0.80 45.34
CA ALA A 73 9.97 2.18 45.69
C ALA A 73 9.63 2.25 47.18
N GLU A 74 10.64 2.37 48.04
CA GLU A 74 10.49 2.92 49.38
C GLU A 74 10.65 4.44 49.26
N SER A 75 9.51 5.12 49.42
CA SER A 75 9.28 6.57 49.66
C SER A 75 9.83 7.58 48.66
#